data_AF-A0A3B8V203-F1
#
_entry.id   AF-A0A3B8V203-F1
#
_cell.length_a   1.000
_cell.length_b   1.000
_cell.length_c   1.000
_cell.angle_alpha   90.00
_cell.angle_beta   90.00
_cell.angle_gamma   90.00
#
_symmetry.space_group_name_H-M   'P 1'
#
loop_
_entity.id
_entity.type
_entity.pdbx_description
1 polymer ?
#
loop_
_entity_poly.entity_id
_entity_poly.type
_entity_poly.pdbx_seq_one_letter_code
_entity_poly.pdbx_strand_id
1 'polypeptide(L)' 'DEDEMFLVLHGSFTMEFRDRSVRLGPGQMIVVPKGVEHRPVAEAECSVMLVEPAGIVNTGDAATSERTTTGKWI' A
#
# COMPACT_ATOMS: atom_id res chain seq x y z
N ASP A 1 -13.42 4.40 7.03
CA ASP A 1 -13.06 4.58 8.44
C ASP A 1 -12.07 3.50 8.86
N GLU A 2 -11.06 3.18 8.03
CA GLU A 2 -10.48 1.83 8.05
C GLU A 2 -8.96 1.82 7.84
N ASP A 3 -8.33 0.72 8.26
CA ASP A 3 -6.90 0.47 8.19
C ASP A 3 -6.47 -0.20 6.86
N GLU A 4 -5.21 -0.02 6.49
CA GLU A 4 -4.58 -0.65 5.32
C GLU A 4 -3.52 -1.65 5.74
N MET A 5 -3.37 -2.75 5.02
CA MET A 5 -2.35 -3.76 5.29
C MET A 5 -1.52 -4.06 4.05
N PHE A 6 -0.19 -4.08 4.22
CA PHE A 6 0.77 -4.42 3.18
C PHE A 6 1.51 -5.69 3.59
N LEU A 7 1.56 -6.69 2.70
CA LEU A 7 2.39 -7.89 2.82
C LEU A 7 3.37 -7.95 1.64
N VAL A 8 4.67 -8.07 1.91
CA VAL A 8 5.67 -8.18 0.84
C VAL A 8 5.69 -9.60 0.29
N LEU A 9 5.44 -9.74 -1.01
CA LEU A 9 5.50 -11.02 -1.71
C LEU A 9 6.90 -11.25 -2.31
N HIS A 10 7.48 -10.23 -2.93
CA HIS A 10 8.83 -10.26 -3.50
C HIS A 10 9.50 -8.88 -3.44
N GLY A 11 10.83 -8.85 -3.33
CA GLY A 11 11.59 -7.61 -3.19
C GLY A 11 11.55 -7.06 -1.76
N SER A 12 11.78 -5.75 -1.61
CA SER A 12 11.71 -5.06 -0.33
C SER A 12 11.35 -3.60 -0.52
N PHE A 13 10.67 -3.00 0.45
CA PHE A 13 10.41 -1.56 0.47
C PHE A 13 10.54 -1.00 1.88
N THR A 14 10.59 0.32 1.99
CA THR A 14 10.55 1.05 3.26
C THR A 14 9.23 1.81 3.34
N MET A 15 8.46 1.58 4.40
CA MET A 15 7.33 2.42 4.75
C MET A 15 7.84 3.62 5.55
N GLU A 16 7.77 4.81 4.98
CA GLU A 16 8.12 6.05 5.66
C GLU A 16 6.87 6.68 6.29
N PHE A 17 6.99 7.07 7.54
CA PHE A 17 6.03 7.87 8.28
C PHE A 17 6.66 9.23 8.60
N ARG A 18 5.89 10.16 9.16
CA ARG A 18 6.41 11.48 9.54
C ARG A 18 7.52 11.43 10.59
N ASP A 19 7.49 10.43 11.47
CA ASP A 19 8.35 10.30 12.65
C ASP A 19 9.35 9.14 12.56
N ARG A 20 9.15 8.19 11.66
CA ARG A 20 9.95 6.96 11.56
C ARG A 20 9.88 6.30 10.19
N SER A 21 10.77 5.33 9.97
CA SER A 21 10.75 4.47 8.78
C SER A 21 10.83 3.00 9.17
N VAL A 22 10.10 2.14 8.44
CA VAL A 22 10.03 0.70 8.68
C VAL A 22 10.38 -0.04 7.39
N ARG A 23 11.48 -0.79 7.38
CA ARG A 23 11.87 -1.61 6.22
C ARG A 23 11.22 -2.99 6.29
N LEU A 24 10.67 -3.43 5.16
CA LEU A 24 9.94 -4.69 5.00
C LEU A 24 10.55 -5.48 3.84
N GLY A 25 10.85 -6.75 4.09
CA GLY A 25 11.24 -7.75 3.10
C GLY A 25 10.20 -8.87 2.94
N PRO A 26 10.46 -9.88 2.10
CA PRO A 26 9.48 -10.90 1.75
C PRO A 26 8.92 -11.63 2.98
N GLY A 27 7.60 -11.82 3.01
CA GLY A 27 6.88 -12.43 4.13
C GLY A 27 6.64 -11.52 5.32
N GLN A 28 7.17 -10.29 5.33
CA GLN A 28 6.88 -9.30 6.36
C GLN A 28 5.66 -8.47 5.99
N MET A 29 4.91 -8.07 7.00
CA MET A 29 3.71 -7.23 6.84
C MET A 29 3.72 -6.03 7.78
N ILE A 30 2.99 -5.00 7.38
CA ILE A 30 2.67 -3.84 8.21
C ILE A 30 1.19 -3.51 8.06
N VAL A 31 0.57 -3.11 9.16
CA VAL A 31 -0.75 -2.47 9.17
C VAL A 31 -0.52 -0.98 9.37
N VAL A 32 -1.09 -0.17 8.48
CA VAL A 32 -1.10 1.29 8.59
C VAL A 32 -2.47 1.72 9.10
N PRO A 33 -2.54 2.28 10.32
CA PRO A 33 -3.81 2.73 10.86
C PRO A 33 -4.41 3.87 10.04
N LYS A 34 -5.74 3.95 10.04
CA LYS A 34 -6.48 5.03 9.37
C LYS A 34 -5.92 6.42 9.71
N GLY A 35 -5.73 7.26 8.70
CA GLY A 35 -5.34 8.66 8.85
C GLY A 35 -3.86 8.86 9.20
N VAL A 36 -3.08 7.77 9.26
CA VAL A 36 -1.62 7.85 9.38
C VAL A 36 -1.02 8.12 8.02
N GLU A 37 -0.42 9.30 7.88
CA GLU A 37 0.34 9.65 6.69
C GLU A 37 1.56 8.72 6.55
N HIS A 38 1.66 8.10 5.38
CA HIS A 38 2.69 7.13 5.08
C HIS A 38 3.09 7.20 3.61
N ARG A 39 4.32 6.74 3.29
CA ARG A 39 4.86 6.70 1.94
C ARG A 39 5.67 5.41 1.72
N PRO A 40 5.19 4.45 0.92
CA PRO A 40 5.99 3.29 0.54
C PRO A 40 7.06 3.69 -0.49
N VAL A 41 8.33 3.37 -0.21
CA VAL A 41 9.48 3.67 -1.07
C VAL A 41 10.25 2.39 -1.36
N ALA A 42 10.37 2.03 -2.64
CA ALA A 42 11.14 0.88 -3.09
C ALA A 42 12.30 1.34 -4.00
N GLU A 43 13.52 0.91 -3.70
CA GLU A 43 14.73 1.20 -4.50
C GLU A 43 14.80 0.34 -5.77
N ALA A 44 14.14 -0.82 -5.75
CA ALA A 44 14.05 -1.77 -6.85
C ALA A 44 12.60 -2.30 -6.94
N GLU A 45 12.31 -3.06 -8.01
CA GLU A 45 11.00 -3.67 -8.19
C GLU A 45 10.60 -4.53 -6.99
N CYS A 46 9.40 -4.29 -6.46
CA CYS A 46 8.84 -4.96 -5.31
C CYS A 46 7.38 -5.27 -5.61
N SER A 47 6.93 -6.47 -5.22
CA SER A 47 5.52 -6.84 -5.27
C SER A 47 4.97 -6.98 -3.86
N VAL A 48 3.82 -6.37 -3.63
CA VAL A 48 3.11 -6.39 -2.36
C VAL A 48 1.67 -6.80 -2.58
N MET A 49 1.11 -7.50 -1.60
CA MET A 49 -0.32 -7.67 -1.48
C MET A 49 -0.83 -6.54 -0.58
N LEU A 50 -1.68 -5.68 -1.14
CA LEU A 50 -2.40 -4.65 -0.40
C LEU A 50 -3.79 -5.18 -0.06
N VAL A 51 -4.15 -5.12 1.21
CA VAL A 51 -5.51 -5.34 1.68
C VAL A 51 -6.03 -4.00 2.19
N GLU A 52 -7.03 -3.48 1.50
CA GLU A 52 -7.73 -2.25 1.84
C GLU A 52 -9.24 -2.49 1.80
N PRO A 53 -10.05 -1.64 2.45
CA PRO A 53 -11.50 -1.74 2.38
C PRO A 53 -12.01 -1.54 0.97
N ALA A 54 -13.04 -2.30 0.61
CA ALA A 54 -13.69 -2.16 -0.67
C ALA A 54 -14.28 -0.74 -0.84
N GLY A 55 -13.73 0.04 -1.78
CA GLY A 55 -14.24 1.36 -2.14
C GLY A 55 -13.20 2.49 -2.18
N ILE A 56 -11.97 2.26 -1.69
CA ILE A 56 -10.87 3.22 -1.84
C ILE A 56 -10.14 2.94 -3.15
N VAL A 57 -9.95 4.00 -3.95
CA VAL A 57 -9.25 3.93 -5.22
C VAL A 57 -7.76 4.12 -4.96
N ASN A 58 -6.95 3.16 -5.39
CA ASN A 58 -5.49 3.04 -5.22
C ASN A 58 -4.62 4.18 -5.84
N THR A 59 -5.17 5.37 -6.11
CA THR A 59 -4.49 6.44 -6.87
C THR A 59 -4.38 7.79 -6.16
N GLY A 60 -4.78 7.90 -4.89
CA GLY A 60 -4.91 9.20 -4.23
C GLY A 60 -5.93 10.10 -4.95
N ASP A 61 -5.66 11.40 -5.11
CA ASP A 61 -6.53 12.42 -5.76
C ASP A 61 -6.44 12.44 -7.31
N ALA A 62 -5.85 11.44 -7.95
CA ALA A 62 -5.73 11.43 -9.41
C ALA A 62 -7.07 11.13 -10.10
N ALA A 63 -7.41 11.92 -11.12
CA ALA A 63 -8.61 11.68 -11.94
C ALA A 63 -8.57 10.30 -12.61
N THR A 64 -9.75 9.66 -12.71
CA THR A 64 -9.95 8.34 -13.33
C THR A 64 -9.27 8.24 -14.70
N SER A 65 -8.46 7.21 -14.92
CA SER A 65 -7.72 6.96 -16.16
C SER A 65 -7.98 5.53 -16.66
N GLU A 66 -7.56 5.21 -17.88
CA GLU A 66 -7.64 3.89 -18.50
C GLU A 66 -6.87 2.79 -17.73
N ARG A 67 -6.09 3.17 -16.72
CA ARG A 67 -5.39 2.27 -15.80
C ARG A 67 -6.13 2.04 -14.47
N THR A 68 -7.33 2.59 -14.32
CA THR A 68 -8.14 2.43 -13.11
C THR A 68 -8.96 1.14 -13.19
N THR A 69 -8.73 0.21 -12.26
CA THR A 69 -9.58 -0.96 -12.07
C THR A 69 -10.54 -0.71 -10.92
N THR A 70 -11.85 -0.80 -11.18
CA THR A 70 -12.85 -0.95 -10.12
C THR A 70 -12.94 -2.43 -9.79
N GLY A 71 -12.61 -2.78 -8.55
CA GLY A 71 -12.66 -4.17 -8.08
C GLY A 71 -14.04 -4.77 -8.32
N LYS A 72 -14.16 -5.59 -9.37
CA LYS A 72 -15.37 -6.37 -9.66
C LYS A 72 -15.13 -7.78 -9.13
N TRP A 73 -15.84 -8.11 -8.06
CA TRP A 73 -15.80 -9.42 -7.43
C TRP A 73 -16.26 -10.51 -8.40
N ILE A 74 -15.55 -11.65 -8.37
CA ILE A 74 -16.01 -12.94 -8.92
C ILE A 74 -16.61 -13.73 -7.77
#